data_AF-A0A953KCP7-F1
#
_entry.id   AF-A0A953KCP7-F1
#
_cell.length_a   1.000
_cell.length_b   1.000
_cell.length_c   1.000
_cell.angle_alpha   90.00
_cell.angle_beta   90.00
_cell.angle_gamma   90.00
#
_symmetry.space_group_name_H-M   'P 1'
#
loop_
_entity.id
_entity.type
_entity.pdbx_description
1 polymer ?
#
loop_
_entity_poly.entity_id
_entity_poly.type
_entity_poly.pdbx_seq_one_letter_code
_entity_poly.pdbx_strand_id
1 'polypeptide(L)' 'RASSSIVLNLAEGAGRATRADQNRFFSIAFGSLRECQAILDLHDSGNSPASELADKLAAHLFRLIHGRAG' A
#
# COMPACT_ATOMS: atom_id res chain seq x y z
N ARG A 1 -6.62 4.53 11.47
CA ARG A 1 -5.20 4.95 11.62
C ARG A 1 -4.34 4.39 10.49
N ALA A 2 -4.28 3.05 10.32
CA ALA A 2 -3.56 2.41 9.22
C ALA A 2 -4.03 2.87 7.83
N SER A 3 -5.34 2.95 7.58
CA SER A 3 -5.90 3.44 6.30
C SER A 3 -5.42 4.84 5.90
N SER A 4 -5.38 5.78 6.85
CA SER A 4 -4.85 7.13 6.61
C SER A 4 -3.34 7.12 6.35
N SER A 5 -2.58 6.25 7.04
CA SER A 5 -1.13 6.09 6.83
C SER A 5 -0.80 5.65 5.40
N ILE A 6 -1.61 4.77 4.79
CA ILE A 6 -1.46 4.35 3.39
C ILE A 6 -1.49 5.57 2.46
N VAL A 7 -2.51 6.41 2.60
CA VAL A 7 -2.70 7.59 1.74
C VAL A 7 -1.58 8.61 1.93
N LEU A 8 -1.22 8.91 3.18
CA LEU A 8 -0.19 9.89 3.51
C LEU A 8 1.18 9.47 2.97
N ASN A 9 1.58 8.20 3.15
CA ASN A 9 2.86 7.71 2.67
C ASN A 9 2.88 7.55 1.13
N LEU A 10 1.76 7.24 0.49
CA LEU A 10 1.67 7.28 -0.98
C LEU A 10 1.90 8.68 -1.54
N ALA A 11 1.21 9.68 -0.98
CA ALA A 11 1.34 11.07 -1.41
C ALA A 11 2.78 11.59 -1.19
N GLU A 12 3.32 11.33 0.00
CA GLU A 12 4.69 11.72 0.35
C GLU A 12 5.72 11.02 -0.55
N GLY A 13 5.55 9.71 -0.76
CA GLY A 13 6.39 8.92 -1.65
C GLY A 13 6.38 9.46 -3.08
N ALA A 14 5.21 9.76 -3.63
CA ALA A 14 5.09 10.32 -4.99
C ALA A 14 5.82 11.66 -5.17
N GLY A 15 5.98 12.44 -4.10
CA GLY A 15 6.73 13.70 -4.10
C GLY A 15 8.25 13.57 -3.96
N ARG A 16 8.79 12.37 -3.71
CA ARG A 16 10.24 12.19 -3.52
C ARG A 16 10.99 12.19 -4.84
N ALA A 17 12.16 12.83 -4.83
CA ALA A 17 13.00 13.04 -6.01
C ALA A 17 13.74 11.78 -6.48
N THR A 18 14.12 10.90 -5.54
CA THR A 18 14.89 9.69 -5.84
C THR A 18 14.02 8.45 -5.73
N ARG A 19 14.24 7.46 -6.58
CA ARG A 19 13.53 6.19 -6.52
C ARG A 19 13.73 5.46 -5.19
N ALA A 20 14.92 5.59 -4.60
CA ALA A 20 15.23 5.01 -3.29
C ALA A 20 14.33 5.61 -2.20
N ASP A 21 14.17 6.93 -2.19
CA ASP A 21 13.29 7.61 -1.23
C ASP A 21 11.82 7.29 -1.48
N GLN A 22 11.37 7.30 -2.74
CA GLN A 22 10.01 6.87 -3.12
C GLN A 22 9.70 5.46 -2.57
N ASN A 23 10.62 4.52 -2.80
CA ASN A 23 10.48 3.13 -2.37
C ASN A 23 10.35 2.99 -0.84
N ARG A 24 11.06 3.82 -0.06
CA ARG A 24 10.95 3.83 1.40
C ARG A 24 9.51 4.14 1.84
N PHE A 25 8.92 5.20 1.28
CA PHE A 25 7.54 5.59 1.62
C PHE A 25 6.50 4.58 1.11
N PHE A 26 6.66 4.07 -0.12
CA PHE A 26 5.76 3.05 -0.65
C PHE A 26 5.82 1.75 0.16
N SER A 27 6.98 1.38 0.70
CA SER A 27 7.12 0.22 1.58
C SER A 27 6.38 0.41 2.91
N ILE A 28 6.40 1.62 3.47
CA ILE A 28 5.62 1.97 4.67
C ILE A 28 4.12 1.89 4.35
N ALA A 29 3.67 2.45 3.22
CA ALA A 29 2.29 2.36 2.79
C ALA A 29 1.84 0.90 2.59
N PHE A 30 2.71 0.05 2.04
CA PHE A 30 2.45 -1.38 1.85
C PHE A 30 2.30 -2.10 3.19
N GLY A 31 3.16 -1.82 4.17
CA GLY A 31 3.03 -2.34 5.54
C GLY A 31 1.69 -1.97 6.18
N SER A 32 1.32 -0.68 6.14
CA SER A 32 0.01 -0.22 6.66
C SER A 32 -1.18 -0.86 5.91
N LEU A 33 -1.04 -1.15 4.62
CA LEU A 33 -2.06 -1.88 3.86
C LEU A 33 -2.18 -3.34 4.30
N ARG A 34 -1.07 -4.03 4.60
CA ARG A 34 -1.12 -5.41 5.13
C ARG A 34 -1.87 -5.48 6.46
N GLU A 35 -1.68 -4.49 7.34
CA GLU A 35 -2.45 -4.39 8.59
C GLU A 35 -3.96 -4.25 8.32
N CYS A 36 -4.33 -3.38 7.37
CA CYS A 36 -5.73 -3.24 6.97
C CYS A 36 -6.32 -4.53 6.39
N GLN A 37 -5.57 -5.24 5.55
CA GLN A 37 -6.03 -6.53 5.02
C GLN A 37 -6.21 -7.57 6.11
N ALA A 38 -5.27 -7.69 7.06
CA ALA A 38 -5.43 -8.62 8.17
C ALA A 38 -6.71 -8.34 8.98
N ILE A 39 -7.08 -7.07 9.15
CA ILE A 39 -8.34 -6.69 9.80
C ILE A 39 -9.55 -7.10 8.94
N LEU A 40 -9.48 -6.91 7.62
CA LEU A 40 -10.56 -7.29 6.70
C LEU A 40 -10.75 -8.81 6.64
N ASP A 41 -9.66 -9.57 6.65
CA ASP A 41 -9.67 -11.03 6.70
C ASP A 41 -10.35 -11.54 7.97
N LEU A 42 -10.07 -10.91 9.12
CA LEU A 42 -10.72 -11.23 10.40
C LEU A 42 -12.20 -10.84 10.43
N HIS A 43 -12.59 -9.75 9.77
CA HIS A 43 -13.95 -9.22 9.83
C HIS A 43 -14.92 -9.92 8.86
N ASP A 44 -14.50 -10.20 7.63
CA ASP A 44 -15.40 -10.70 6.57
C ASP A 44 -14.75 -11.82 5.73
N SER A 45 -13.82 -12.58 6.31
CA SER A 45 -13.12 -13.69 5.65
C SER A 45 -12.40 -13.29 4.35
N GLY A 46 -12.12 -11.99 4.15
CA GLY A 46 -11.44 -11.46 2.96
C GLY A 46 -12.33 -11.36 1.69
N ASN A 47 -13.65 -11.54 1.79
CA ASN A 47 -14.55 -11.57 0.62
C ASN A 47 -15.37 -10.28 0.41
N SER A 48 -14.96 -9.17 1.03
CA SER A 48 -15.64 -7.89 0.88
C SER A 48 -15.11 -7.08 -0.32
N PRO A 49 -15.89 -6.15 -0.89
CA PRO A 49 -15.40 -5.19 -1.87
C PRO A 49 -14.17 -4.39 -1.38
N ALA A 50 -14.09 -4.16 -0.06
CA ALA A 50 -12.93 -3.52 0.55
C ALA A 50 -11.67 -4.40 0.48
N SER A 51 -11.82 -5.72 0.62
CA SER A 51 -10.73 -6.70 0.51
C SER A 51 -10.19 -6.76 -0.92
N GLU A 52 -11.09 -6.77 -1.92
CA GLU A 52 -10.71 -6.70 -3.33
C GLU A 52 -9.95 -5.41 -3.69
N LEU A 53 -10.42 -4.27 -3.17
CA LEU A 53 -9.74 -2.99 -3.35
C LEU A 53 -8.36 -2.99 -2.68
N ALA A 54 -8.27 -3.56 -1.47
CA ALA A 54 -7.03 -3.68 -0.75
C ALA A 54 -6.03 -4.57 -1.50
N ASP A 55 -6.48 -5.66 -2.12
CA ASP A 55 -5.65 -6.53 -2.94
C ASP A 55 -5.14 -5.85 -4.22
N LYS A 56 -6.02 -5.15 -4.94
CA LYS A 56 -5.62 -4.33 -6.10
C LYS A 56 -4.58 -3.28 -5.71
N LEU A 57 -4.78 -2.58 -4.59
CA LEU A 57 -3.81 -1.61 -4.09
C LEU A 57 -2.47 -2.27 -3.72
N ALA A 58 -2.50 -3.50 -3.20
CA ALA A 58 -1.30 -4.27 -2.91
C ALA A 58 -0.46 -4.49 -4.16
N ALA A 59 -1.10 -4.92 -5.25
CA ALA A 59 -0.43 -5.14 -6.53
C ALA A 59 0.19 -3.84 -7.07
N HIS A 60 -0.51 -2.71 -6.94
CA HIS A 60 0.02 -1.40 -7.33
C HIS A 60 1.25 -0.99 -6.51
N LEU A 61 1.17 -1.09 -5.18
CA LEU A 61 2.29 -0.80 -4.29
C LEU A 61 3.48 -1.73 -4.54
N PHE A 62 3.22 -3.02 -4.76
CA PHE A 62 4.26 -3.98 -5.10
C PHE A 62 5.03 -3.56 -6.36
N ARG A 63 4.30 -3.13 -7.40
CA ARG A 63 4.90 -2.61 -8.63
C ARG A 63 5.66 -1.30 -8.42
N LEU A 64 5.17 -0.40 -7.57
CA LEU A 64 5.88 0.82 -7.23
C LEU A 64 7.22 0.53 -6.52
N ILE A 65 7.25 -0.46 -5.64
CA ILE A 65 8.45 -0.83 -4.88
C ILE A 65 9.45 -1.61 -5.77
N HIS A 66 8.98 -2.60 -6.52
CA HIS A 66 9.82 -3.59 -7.21
C HIS A 66 9.91 -3.43 -8.73
N GLY A 67 9.04 -2.62 -9.34
CA GLY A 67 9.05 -2.41 -10.79
C GLY A 67 10.34 -1.73 -11.23
N ARG A 68 10.95 -2.19 -12.32
CA ARG A 68 12.07 -1.45 -12.92
C ARG A 68 11.57 -0.07 -13.36
N ALA A 69 12.34 0.99 -13.06
CA ALA A 69 12.16 2.24 -13.78
C ALA A 69 12.34 1.92 -15.27
N GLY A 70 11.31 2.19 -16.07
CA GLY A 70 11.43 2.14 -17.53
C GLY A 70 12.40 3.20 -18.01
#